data_AF-A0A286ENE7-F1
#
_entry.id   AF-A0A286ENE7-F1
#
_cell.length_a   1.000
_cell.length_b   1.000
_cell.length_c   1.000
_cell.angle_alpha   90.00
_cell.angle_beta   90.00
_cell.angle_gamma   90.00
#
_symmetry.space_group_name_H-M   'P 1'
#
loop_
_entity.id
_entity.type
_entity.pdbx_description
1 polymer ?
#
loop_
_entity_poly.entity_id
_entity_poly.type
_entity_poly.pdbx_seq_one_letter_code
_entity_poly.pdbx_strand_id
1 'polypeptide(L)'
;MPTMGSPAGKTTFDLHRHGFHFDNSFDSILWDAIAVGPIRIPRVTFGGLCGGMGFAALDNFHADRPAPPQRGEDFPGAGVPAVGSGLHELIYRRHLASVGLSPAAIGVPMPGGRARVLPIHPENLLRYPFLRAAPERVRRHETRTSLRSLQGWLEEGYPMPLGLVSDEALTASHQVVAYDFTPGVHASLIQVYDCRYPDRPAQLIVAEDGSSCVLSVEGEPSQAWRAFFIPHYDPVPAADGAAWVGEENLQRADEDAS
;
A
#
# COMPACT_ATOMS: atom_id res chain seq x y z
N MET A 1 39.06 -2.49 18.75
CA MET A 1 37.72 -2.29 19.36
C MET A 1 36.70 -2.57 18.28
N PRO A 2 35.91 -3.67 18.35
CA PRO A 2 34.83 -3.87 17.42
C PRO A 2 33.69 -2.91 17.79
N THR A 3 33.24 -2.12 16.82
CA THR A 3 32.05 -1.28 16.92
C THR A 3 30.83 -2.16 17.20
N MET A 4 30.18 -1.97 18.34
CA MET A 4 28.83 -2.50 18.59
C MET A 4 27.91 -1.92 17.51
N GLY A 5 27.40 -2.77 16.62
CA GLY A 5 26.35 -2.39 15.68
C GLY A 5 25.11 -1.96 16.46
N SER A 6 24.48 -0.86 16.04
CA SER A 6 23.16 -0.47 16.54
C SER A 6 22.21 -1.68 16.49
N PRO A 7 21.33 -1.87 17.49
CA PRO A 7 20.39 -2.98 17.49
C PRO A 7 19.53 -2.92 16.22
N ALA A 8 19.28 -4.07 15.61
CA ALA A 8 18.35 -4.18 14.49
C ALA A 8 16.93 -3.79 14.96
N GLY A 9 16.25 -2.97 14.18
CA GLY A 9 14.87 -2.56 14.46
C GLY A 9 13.91 -3.58 13.87
N LYS A 10 13.44 -4.54 14.69
CA LYS A 10 12.51 -5.59 14.25
C LYS A 10 11.18 -5.48 14.99
N THR A 11 10.10 -5.39 14.23
CA THR A 11 8.73 -5.36 14.76
C THR A 11 8.17 -6.79 14.90
N THR A 12 7.02 -6.93 15.56
CA THR A 12 6.27 -8.20 15.62
C THR A 12 5.34 -8.40 14.42
N PHE A 13 5.42 -7.54 13.40
CA PHE A 13 4.65 -7.71 12.18
C PHE A 13 5.09 -8.98 11.45
N ASP A 14 4.17 -9.94 11.38
CA ASP A 14 4.30 -11.15 10.58
C ASP A 14 3.49 -11.01 9.29
N LEU A 15 4.16 -11.14 8.13
CA LEU A 15 3.53 -11.03 6.81
C LEU A 15 2.52 -12.16 6.55
N HIS A 16 2.67 -13.32 7.17
CA HIS A 16 1.74 -14.45 7.07
C HIS A 16 0.56 -14.34 8.04
N ARG A 17 0.63 -13.43 9.02
CA ARG A 17 -0.48 -13.17 9.95
C ARG A 17 -1.23 -11.92 9.55
N HIS A 18 -0.54 -10.82 9.28
CA HIS A 18 -1.16 -9.49 9.12
C HIS A 18 -1.30 -9.07 7.65
N GLY A 19 -0.50 -9.62 6.74
CA GLY A 19 -0.59 -9.38 5.30
C GLY A 19 -1.68 -10.23 4.63
N PHE A 20 -2.21 -9.75 3.50
CA PHE A 20 -3.14 -10.54 2.68
C PHE A 20 -2.40 -11.64 1.90
N HIS A 21 -3.10 -12.75 1.67
CA HIS A 21 -2.60 -13.96 0.98
C HIS A 21 -2.95 -14.05 -0.51
N PHE A 22 -3.36 -12.93 -1.10
CA PHE A 22 -3.63 -12.79 -2.53
C PHE A 22 -2.87 -11.58 -3.07
N ASP A 23 -2.55 -11.60 -4.35
CA ASP A 23 -1.74 -10.56 -4.96
C ASP A 23 -2.57 -9.32 -5.29
N ASN A 24 -1.88 -8.19 -5.43
CA ASN A 24 -2.48 -6.92 -5.83
C ASN A 24 -2.80 -6.91 -7.34
N SER A 25 -3.71 -7.77 -7.77
CA SER A 25 -4.18 -7.91 -9.16
C SER A 25 -5.48 -7.16 -9.44
N PHE A 26 -5.79 -6.12 -8.65
CA PHE A 26 -7.00 -5.34 -8.83
C PHE A 26 -6.97 -4.51 -10.12
N ASP A 27 -7.98 -4.67 -10.96
CA ASP A 27 -8.31 -3.71 -12.03
C ASP A 27 -9.05 -2.51 -11.43
N SER A 28 -8.31 -1.68 -10.70
CA SER A 28 -8.90 -0.52 -10.03
C SER A 28 -9.03 0.64 -10.99
N ILE A 29 -10.20 0.75 -11.61
CA ILE A 29 -10.55 1.88 -12.47
C ILE A 29 -10.77 3.11 -11.59
N LEU A 30 -9.92 4.13 -11.74
CA LEU A 30 -10.10 5.44 -11.12
C LEU A 30 -11.17 6.25 -11.85
N TRP A 31 -11.08 6.30 -13.18
CA TRP A 31 -12.16 6.73 -14.07
C TRP A 31 -12.26 5.79 -15.27
N ASP A 32 -13.48 5.59 -15.76
CA ASP A 32 -13.66 4.98 -17.07
C ASP A 32 -13.39 5.99 -18.19
N ALA A 33 -13.20 5.51 -19.41
CA ALA A 33 -13.03 6.40 -20.55
C ALA A 33 -14.28 7.27 -20.75
N ILE A 34 -14.11 8.59 -20.79
CA ILE A 34 -15.20 9.56 -21.00
C ILE A 34 -15.17 10.03 -22.45
N ALA A 35 -16.33 9.96 -23.09
CA ALA A 35 -16.57 10.40 -24.45
C ALA A 35 -17.71 11.43 -24.48
N VAL A 36 -17.37 12.72 -24.65
CA VAL A 36 -18.38 13.79 -24.77
C VAL A 36 -18.10 14.59 -26.03
N GLY A 37 -18.91 14.37 -27.07
CA GLY A 37 -18.69 14.98 -28.39
C GLY A 37 -17.29 14.64 -28.95
N PRO A 38 -16.46 15.62 -29.36
CA PRO A 38 -15.10 15.37 -29.83
C PRO A 38 -14.10 15.07 -28.69
N ILE A 39 -14.48 15.26 -27.43
CA ILE A 39 -13.59 15.06 -26.28
C ILE A 39 -13.51 13.57 -25.95
N ARG A 40 -12.29 13.03 -26.00
CA ARG A 40 -11.95 11.68 -25.54
C ARG A 40 -10.99 11.79 -24.35
N ILE A 41 -11.46 11.39 -23.16
CA ILE A 41 -10.63 11.27 -21.97
C ILE A 41 -10.38 9.77 -21.76
N PRO A 42 -9.12 9.29 -21.80
CA PRO A 42 -8.82 7.87 -21.68
C PRO A 42 -9.11 7.35 -20.27
N ARG A 43 -9.44 6.06 -20.14
CA ARG A 43 -9.56 5.36 -18.84
C ARG A 43 -8.26 5.54 -18.04
N VAL A 44 -8.37 5.81 -16.74
CA VAL A 44 -7.24 5.83 -15.80
C VAL A 44 -7.54 4.78 -14.76
N THR A 45 -6.63 3.84 -14.64
CA THR A 45 -6.62 2.82 -13.61
C THR A 45 -5.51 3.17 -12.62
N PHE A 46 -5.73 2.86 -11.34
CA PHE A 46 -4.60 2.54 -10.48
C PHE A 46 -4.06 1.17 -10.94
N GLY A 47 -2.75 0.98 -10.90
CA GLY A 47 -2.13 -0.33 -11.13
C GLY A 47 -2.37 -1.31 -9.96
N GLY A 48 -3.58 -1.32 -9.41
CA GLY A 48 -3.98 -2.03 -8.19
C GLY A 48 -4.31 -1.12 -6.99
N LEU A 49 -4.55 -1.74 -5.84
CA LEU A 49 -4.86 -1.11 -4.55
C LEU A 49 -3.74 -1.31 -3.52
N CYS A 50 -2.47 -1.33 -3.94
CA CYS A 50 -1.33 -1.65 -3.07
C CYS A 50 -1.29 -0.83 -1.77
N GLY A 51 -1.55 0.48 -1.84
CA GLY A 51 -1.61 1.32 -0.64
C GLY A 51 -2.74 0.94 0.31
N GLY A 52 -3.86 0.45 -0.20
CA GLY A 52 -4.97 -0.04 0.61
C GLY A 52 -4.65 -1.36 1.28
N MET A 53 -4.02 -2.28 0.55
CA MET A 53 -3.58 -3.56 1.12
C MET A 53 -2.51 -3.34 2.19
N GLY A 54 -1.55 -2.44 1.98
CA GLY A 54 -0.54 -2.09 2.97
C GLY A 54 -1.12 -1.43 4.22
N PHE A 55 -1.99 -0.43 4.07
CA PHE A 55 -2.64 0.24 5.20
C PHE A 55 -3.54 -0.70 5.99
N ALA A 56 -4.30 -1.57 5.31
CA ALA A 56 -5.12 -2.57 5.97
C ALA A 56 -4.30 -3.67 6.67
N ALA A 57 -3.15 -4.07 6.11
CA ALA A 57 -2.23 -4.98 6.79
C ALA A 57 -1.66 -4.37 8.09
N LEU A 58 -1.38 -3.07 8.08
CA LEU A 58 -1.02 -2.35 9.30
C LEU A 58 -2.19 -2.25 10.29
N ASP A 59 -3.42 -2.06 9.80
CA ASP A 59 -4.60 -2.07 10.67
C ASP A 59 -4.76 -3.43 11.37
N ASN A 60 -4.53 -4.54 10.67
CA ASN A 60 -4.51 -5.89 11.25
C ASN A 60 -3.47 -6.00 12.37
N PHE A 61 -2.25 -5.51 12.13
CA PHE A 61 -1.17 -5.47 13.11
C PHE A 61 -1.55 -4.65 14.36
N HIS A 62 -2.01 -3.41 14.17
CA HIS A 62 -2.35 -2.52 15.28
C HIS A 62 -3.59 -2.99 16.07
N ALA A 63 -4.47 -3.75 15.44
CA ALA A 63 -5.61 -4.38 16.09
C ALA A 63 -5.31 -5.74 16.74
N ASP A 64 -4.08 -6.25 16.61
CA ASP A 64 -3.68 -7.62 16.96
C ASP A 64 -4.63 -8.69 16.39
N ARG A 65 -4.91 -8.59 15.09
CA ARG A 65 -5.78 -9.53 14.36
C ARG A 65 -5.07 -10.11 13.14
N PRO A 66 -5.38 -11.36 12.79
CA PRO A 66 -4.95 -11.89 11.51
C PRO A 66 -5.68 -11.18 10.35
N ALA A 67 -5.03 -11.13 9.20
CA ALA A 67 -5.69 -10.82 7.94
C ALA A 67 -6.76 -11.87 7.61
N PRO A 68 -7.73 -11.52 6.75
CA PRO A 68 -8.65 -12.49 6.19
C PRO A 68 -7.88 -13.66 5.53
N PRO A 69 -8.25 -14.92 5.81
CA PRO A 69 -7.47 -16.09 5.40
C PRO A 69 -7.56 -16.40 3.90
N GLN A 70 -8.43 -15.70 3.17
CA GLN A 70 -8.69 -15.93 1.76
C GLN A 70 -7.42 -15.74 0.93
N ARG A 71 -7.23 -16.65 -0.02
CA ARG A 71 -6.17 -16.68 -1.03
C ARG A 71 -6.75 -16.32 -2.40
N GLY A 72 -5.87 -16.12 -3.38
CA GLY A 72 -6.30 -15.77 -4.74
C GLY A 72 -7.30 -16.77 -5.34
N GLU A 73 -7.12 -18.06 -5.05
CA GLU A 73 -8.01 -19.14 -5.50
C GLU A 73 -9.42 -19.11 -4.89
N ASP A 74 -9.61 -18.41 -3.76
CA ASP A 74 -10.91 -18.26 -3.11
C ASP A 74 -11.78 -17.18 -3.77
N PHE A 75 -11.21 -16.39 -4.69
CA PHE A 75 -11.90 -15.30 -5.36
C PHE A 75 -12.25 -15.64 -6.81
N PRO A 76 -13.40 -15.17 -7.33
CA PRO A 76 -13.73 -15.32 -8.73
C PRO A 76 -12.82 -14.46 -9.61
N GLY A 77 -12.56 -14.91 -10.84
CA GLY A 77 -11.89 -14.10 -11.86
C GLY A 77 -10.41 -13.85 -11.59
N ALA A 78 -10.02 -12.60 -11.37
CA ALA A 78 -8.63 -12.15 -11.29
C ALA A 78 -7.93 -12.47 -9.95
N GLY A 79 -8.50 -13.35 -9.13
CA GLY A 79 -7.93 -13.75 -7.84
C GLY A 79 -7.99 -12.68 -6.75
N VAL A 80 -8.93 -11.74 -6.86
CA VAL A 80 -9.11 -10.62 -5.91
C VAL A 80 -10.58 -10.46 -5.50
N PRO A 81 -10.86 -9.87 -4.31
CA PRO A 81 -12.22 -9.60 -3.86
C PRO A 81 -13.06 -8.87 -4.91
N ALA A 82 -14.28 -9.34 -5.14
CA ALA A 82 -15.20 -8.76 -6.11
C ALA A 82 -15.50 -7.29 -5.78
N VAL A 83 -15.62 -6.44 -6.80
CA VAL A 83 -15.96 -5.02 -6.64
C VAL A 83 -17.28 -4.89 -5.88
N GLY A 84 -17.29 -4.06 -4.83
CA GLY A 84 -18.47 -3.85 -3.98
C GLY A 84 -18.66 -4.91 -2.90
N SER A 85 -17.91 -6.02 -2.91
CA SER A 85 -17.75 -6.85 -1.71
C SER A 85 -17.16 -5.99 -0.60
N GLY A 86 -17.47 -6.29 0.65
CA GLY A 86 -16.96 -5.46 1.70
C GLY A 86 -15.42 -5.49 1.76
N LEU A 87 -14.76 -6.65 1.56
CA LEU A 87 -13.29 -6.71 1.63
C LEU A 87 -12.65 -5.81 0.56
N HIS A 88 -13.22 -5.78 -0.64
CA HIS A 88 -12.84 -4.81 -1.67
C HIS A 88 -13.06 -3.36 -1.19
N GLU A 89 -14.23 -3.04 -0.63
CA GLU A 89 -14.54 -1.69 -0.14
C GLU A 89 -13.59 -1.22 0.98
N LEU A 90 -13.18 -2.12 1.88
CA LEU A 90 -12.16 -1.82 2.88
C LEU A 90 -10.83 -1.46 2.23
N ILE A 91 -10.34 -2.33 1.36
CA ILE A 91 -9.04 -2.13 0.70
C ILE A 91 -9.10 -0.84 -0.12
N TYR A 92 -10.19 -0.58 -0.83
CA TYR A 92 -10.40 0.64 -1.60
C TYR A 92 -10.39 1.90 -0.72
N ARG A 93 -11.11 1.91 0.42
CA ARG A 93 -11.11 3.03 1.37
C ARG A 93 -9.73 3.30 1.94
N ARG A 94 -9.02 2.25 2.34
CA ARG A 94 -7.64 2.38 2.83
C ARG A 94 -6.68 2.83 1.73
N HIS A 95 -6.93 2.44 0.48
CA HIS A 95 -6.15 2.94 -0.65
C HIS A 95 -6.33 4.44 -0.82
N LEU A 96 -7.58 4.93 -0.79
CA LEU A 96 -7.85 6.38 -0.80
C LEU A 96 -7.13 7.09 0.35
N ALA A 97 -7.21 6.58 1.58
CA ALA A 97 -6.53 7.16 2.74
C ALA A 97 -5.00 7.21 2.54
N SER A 98 -4.41 6.15 1.97
CA SER A 98 -2.98 6.07 1.68
C SER A 98 -2.49 7.12 0.68
N VAL A 99 -3.37 7.59 -0.20
CA VAL A 99 -3.10 8.69 -1.14
C VAL A 99 -3.69 10.02 -0.66
N GLY A 100 -4.11 10.09 0.61
CA GLY A 100 -4.54 11.32 1.28
C GLY A 100 -5.98 11.75 1.00
N LEU A 101 -6.84 10.82 0.59
CA LEU A 101 -8.24 11.05 0.27
C LEU A 101 -9.17 10.25 1.20
N SER A 102 -10.37 10.78 1.45
CA SER A 102 -11.46 10.06 2.11
C SER A 102 -12.73 10.13 1.26
N PRO A 103 -13.53 9.06 1.17
CA PRO A 103 -14.91 9.18 0.68
C PRO A 103 -15.71 10.22 1.47
N ALA A 104 -16.59 10.94 0.79
CA ALA A 104 -17.45 11.95 1.39
C ALA A 104 -18.79 12.07 0.65
N ALA A 105 -19.86 12.43 1.35
CA ALA A 105 -21.15 12.74 0.71
C ALA A 105 -21.09 14.08 -0.04
N ILE A 106 -20.34 15.05 0.51
CA ILE A 106 -20.07 16.35 -0.09
C ILE A 106 -18.55 16.47 -0.22
N GLY A 107 -18.07 16.62 -1.45
CA GLY A 107 -16.64 16.63 -1.76
C GLY A 107 -16.39 16.81 -3.25
N VAL A 108 -15.12 16.74 -3.66
CA VAL A 108 -14.72 16.79 -5.06
C VAL A 108 -15.19 15.49 -5.72
N PRO A 109 -15.98 15.55 -6.83
CA PRO A 109 -16.34 14.34 -7.53
C PRO A 109 -15.07 13.64 -7.99
N MET A 110 -14.93 12.35 -7.67
CA MET A 110 -13.86 11.58 -8.26
C MET A 110 -14.09 11.59 -9.76
N PRO A 111 -13.07 11.97 -10.54
CA PRO A 111 -13.21 11.94 -11.98
C PRO A 111 -13.69 10.53 -12.41
N GLY A 112 -14.72 10.45 -13.27
CA GLY A 112 -15.35 9.18 -13.72
C GLY A 112 -16.03 8.27 -12.70
N GLY A 113 -16.10 8.67 -11.42
CA GLY A 113 -16.77 7.92 -10.37
C GLY A 113 -18.14 8.49 -9.99
N ARG A 114 -18.95 7.69 -9.27
CA ARG A 114 -20.13 8.16 -8.53
C ARG A 114 -19.80 8.68 -7.13
N ALA A 115 -18.57 8.44 -6.67
CA ALA A 115 -18.09 8.84 -5.36
C ALA A 115 -17.56 10.28 -5.35
N ARG A 116 -17.65 10.94 -4.20
CA ARG A 116 -16.97 12.20 -3.92
C ARG A 116 -15.91 11.95 -2.86
N VAL A 117 -14.82 12.71 -2.92
CA VAL A 117 -13.73 12.62 -1.95
C VAL A 117 -13.40 13.98 -1.35
N LEU A 118 -12.78 13.95 -0.18
CA LEU A 118 -12.13 15.09 0.45
C LEU A 118 -10.64 14.77 0.66
N PRO A 119 -9.74 15.75 0.46
CA PRO A 119 -8.37 15.61 0.89
C PRO A 119 -8.32 15.61 2.44
N ILE A 120 -7.75 14.55 3.01
CA ILE A 120 -7.57 14.40 4.47
C ILE A 120 -6.09 14.44 4.87
N HIS A 121 -5.19 14.00 3.99
CA HIS A 121 -3.73 14.12 4.16
C HIS A 121 -3.11 14.71 2.89
N PRO A 122 -3.13 16.05 2.72
CA PRO A 122 -2.58 16.70 1.53
C PRO A 122 -1.09 16.36 1.31
N GLU A 123 -0.35 16.07 2.38
CA GLU A 123 1.01 15.57 2.33
C GLU A 123 1.15 14.26 1.57
N ASN A 124 0.23 13.30 1.73
CA ASN A 124 0.23 12.03 0.97
C ASN A 124 -0.16 12.26 -0.48
N LEU A 125 -1.23 13.03 -0.70
CA LEU A 125 -1.77 13.34 -2.02
C LEU A 125 -0.73 13.97 -2.95
N LEU A 126 0.10 14.86 -2.40
CA LEU A 126 1.07 15.63 -3.18
C LEU A 126 2.47 15.00 -3.21
N ARG A 127 2.77 14.00 -2.37
CA ARG A 127 4.15 13.51 -2.22
C ARG A 127 4.66 12.82 -3.49
N TYR A 128 3.87 11.93 -4.08
CA TYR A 128 4.22 11.23 -5.32
C TYR A 128 4.52 12.20 -6.49
N PRO A 129 3.61 13.12 -6.88
CA PRO A 129 3.89 14.05 -7.97
C PRO A 129 5.06 14.99 -7.65
N PHE A 130 5.18 15.43 -6.40
CA PHE A 130 6.29 16.27 -5.96
C PHE A 130 7.64 15.56 -6.13
N LEU A 131 7.83 14.38 -5.53
CA LEU A 131 9.11 13.66 -5.56
C LEU A 131 9.48 13.17 -6.96
N ARG A 132 8.49 12.81 -7.79
CA ARG A 132 8.71 12.46 -9.20
C ARG A 132 9.27 13.65 -9.99
N ALA A 133 8.74 14.85 -9.78
CA ALA A 133 9.18 16.06 -10.46
C ALA A 133 10.43 16.71 -9.83
N ALA A 134 10.76 16.37 -8.60
CA ALA A 134 11.83 17.02 -7.84
C ALA A 134 13.22 16.82 -8.49
N PRO A 135 14.21 17.67 -8.19
CA PRO A 135 15.61 17.39 -8.52
C PRO A 135 16.17 16.21 -7.72
N GLU A 136 17.21 15.55 -8.24
CA GLU A 136 17.84 14.39 -7.57
C GLU A 136 18.27 14.69 -6.13
N ARG A 137 18.86 15.86 -5.87
CA ARG A 137 19.26 16.28 -4.52
C ARG A 137 18.10 16.26 -3.51
N VAL A 138 16.88 16.59 -3.96
CA VAL A 138 15.69 16.64 -3.10
C VAL A 138 15.20 15.23 -2.83
N ARG A 139 15.17 14.36 -3.86
CA ARG A 139 14.84 12.94 -3.67
C ARG A 139 15.81 12.22 -2.74
N ARG A 140 17.13 12.40 -2.95
CA ARG A 140 18.16 11.84 -2.07
C ARG A 140 17.99 12.31 -0.63
N HIS A 141 17.69 13.60 -0.44
CA HIS A 141 17.42 14.15 0.88
C HIS A 141 16.19 13.51 1.52
N GLU A 142 15.08 13.37 0.79
CA GLU A 142 13.87 12.71 1.27
C GLU A 142 14.13 11.26 1.66
N THR A 143 14.76 10.48 0.78
CA THR A 143 15.13 9.08 1.02
C THR A 143 15.97 8.95 2.30
N ARG A 144 17.00 9.79 2.46
CA ARG A 144 17.86 9.81 3.66
C ARG A 144 17.10 10.15 4.94
N THR A 145 16.20 11.11 4.87
CA THR A 145 15.42 11.55 6.04
C THR A 145 14.41 10.48 6.41
N SER A 146 13.73 9.90 5.43
CA SER A 146 12.80 8.79 5.61
C SER A 146 13.50 7.55 6.17
N LEU A 147 14.71 7.24 5.71
CA LEU A 147 15.51 6.11 6.23
C LEU A 147 15.82 6.25 7.72
N ARG A 148 16.27 7.44 8.14
CA ARG A 148 16.55 7.72 9.57
C ARG A 148 15.30 7.64 10.44
N SER A 149 14.19 8.22 9.97
CA SER A 149 12.93 8.14 10.71
C SER A 149 12.40 6.71 10.79
N LEU A 150 12.50 5.96 9.70
CA LEU A 150 12.05 4.57 9.62
C LEU A 150 12.76 3.69 10.65
N GLN A 151 14.08 3.85 10.80
CA GLN A 151 14.85 3.11 11.79
C GLN A 151 14.27 3.31 13.21
N GLY A 152 13.99 4.56 13.61
CA GLY A 152 13.42 4.85 14.93
C GLY A 152 12.06 4.20 15.15
N TRP A 153 11.15 4.28 14.16
CA TRP A 153 9.84 3.62 14.25
C TRP A 153 9.94 2.10 14.39
N LEU A 154 10.82 1.46 13.61
CA LEU A 154 10.98 0.01 13.64
C LEU A 154 11.67 -0.47 14.93
N GLU A 155 12.60 0.30 15.49
CA GLU A 155 13.20 0.05 16.81
C GLU A 155 12.17 0.16 17.95
N GLU A 156 11.17 1.03 17.80
CA GLU A 156 10.03 1.16 18.73
C GLU A 156 8.94 0.10 18.52
N GLY A 157 9.10 -0.79 17.52
CA GLY A 157 8.15 -1.86 17.24
C GLY A 157 6.98 -1.44 16.34
N TYR A 158 7.06 -0.29 15.68
CA TYR A 158 6.03 0.22 14.78
C TYR A 158 6.37 -0.06 13.31
N PRO A 159 5.72 -1.03 12.65
CA PRO A 159 5.85 -1.23 11.21
C PRO A 159 5.26 -0.01 10.49
N MET A 160 5.88 0.39 9.37
CA MET A 160 5.53 1.63 8.69
C MET A 160 5.22 1.39 7.21
N PRO A 161 4.20 2.06 6.64
CA PRO A 161 4.02 2.05 5.20
C PRO A 161 5.16 2.85 4.56
N LEU A 162 5.54 2.45 3.34
CA LEU A 162 6.50 3.15 2.49
C LEU A 162 5.87 3.43 1.13
N GLY A 163 5.93 4.67 0.68
CA GLY A 163 5.60 5.06 -0.69
C GLY A 163 6.84 5.03 -1.56
N LEU A 164 6.82 4.21 -2.62
CA LEU A 164 7.93 4.05 -3.57
C LEU A 164 7.64 4.83 -4.86
N VAL A 165 8.56 5.71 -5.26
CA VAL A 165 8.35 6.63 -6.38
C VAL A 165 8.99 6.09 -7.66
N SER A 166 8.17 5.82 -8.68
CA SER A 166 8.62 5.35 -10.00
C SER A 166 9.12 6.49 -10.90
N ASP A 167 9.93 6.15 -11.91
CA ASP A 167 10.32 7.05 -13.01
C ASP A 167 9.34 7.06 -14.18
N GLU A 168 8.46 6.07 -14.24
CA GLU A 168 7.45 5.94 -15.29
C GLU A 168 6.24 6.84 -15.00
N ALA A 169 5.03 6.29 -14.99
CA ALA A 169 3.81 7.01 -14.64
C ALA A 169 3.63 7.13 -13.11
N LEU A 170 2.81 8.09 -12.65
CA LEU A 170 2.41 8.14 -11.24
C LEU A 170 1.70 6.86 -10.80
N THR A 171 0.93 6.25 -11.70
CA THR A 171 0.25 4.97 -11.51
C THR A 171 1.19 3.77 -11.39
N ALA A 172 2.48 3.94 -11.74
CA ALA A 172 3.52 2.94 -11.56
C ALA A 172 4.27 3.09 -10.22
N SER A 173 3.94 4.12 -9.42
CA SER A 173 4.42 4.21 -8.03
C SER A 173 3.73 3.14 -7.17
N HIS A 174 4.41 2.68 -6.13
CA HIS A 174 3.97 1.52 -5.34
C HIS A 174 3.96 1.83 -3.85
N GLN A 175 3.32 0.97 -3.06
CA GLN A 175 3.36 1.00 -1.60
C GLN A 175 3.66 -0.37 -1.03
N VAL A 176 4.51 -0.40 -0.02
CA VAL A 176 4.92 -1.60 0.74
C VAL A 176 4.87 -1.30 2.23
N VAL A 177 4.93 -2.32 3.08
CA VAL A 177 5.01 -2.15 4.55
C VAL A 177 6.36 -2.61 5.05
N ALA A 178 7.14 -1.73 5.67
CA ALA A 178 8.40 -2.08 6.32
C ALA A 178 8.16 -2.63 7.72
N TYR A 179 8.87 -3.70 8.08
CA TYR A 179 8.71 -4.38 9.37
C TYR A 179 10.02 -4.81 10.05
N ASP A 180 11.15 -4.75 9.35
CA ASP A 180 12.48 -5.04 9.91
C ASP A 180 13.53 -4.13 9.26
N PHE A 181 14.59 -3.81 10.01
CA PHE A 181 15.65 -2.90 9.61
C PHE A 181 17.02 -3.45 10.02
N THR A 182 17.89 -3.66 9.03
CA THR A 182 19.30 -3.97 9.24
C THR A 182 20.15 -2.79 8.76
N PRO A 183 20.74 -2.02 9.69
CA PRO A 183 21.60 -0.90 9.32
C PRO A 183 22.87 -1.39 8.61
N GLY A 184 23.38 -0.59 7.67
CA GLY A 184 24.69 -0.83 7.07
C GLY A 184 25.51 0.44 6.88
N VAL A 185 26.80 0.29 6.56
CA VAL A 185 27.72 1.42 6.41
C VAL A 185 27.48 2.21 5.13
N HIS A 186 27.12 1.51 4.06
CA HIS A 186 26.90 2.09 2.73
C HIS A 186 25.46 1.96 2.26
N ALA A 187 24.77 0.90 2.69
CA ALA A 187 23.37 0.67 2.43
C ALA A 187 22.73 -0.07 3.59
N SER A 188 21.50 0.29 3.91
CA SER A 188 20.63 -0.41 4.85
C SER A 188 19.71 -1.37 4.10
N LEU A 189 19.35 -2.46 4.77
CA LEU A 189 18.37 -3.44 4.30
C LEU A 189 17.10 -3.29 5.11
N ILE A 190 15.97 -3.16 4.43
CA ILE A 190 14.64 -3.05 5.05
C ILE A 190 13.84 -4.25 4.59
N GLN A 191 13.35 -5.08 5.51
CA GLN A 191 12.39 -6.12 5.14
C GLN A 191 11.01 -5.49 4.98
N VAL A 192 10.35 -5.82 3.87
CA VAL A 192 9.06 -5.26 3.51
C VAL A 192 8.06 -6.36 3.12
N TYR A 193 6.79 -6.11 3.44
CA TYR A 193 5.65 -6.81 2.85
C TYR A 193 5.28 -6.07 1.55
N ASP A 194 5.43 -6.76 0.43
CA ASP A 194 4.98 -6.32 -0.89
C ASP A 194 3.75 -7.15 -1.29
N CYS A 195 2.58 -6.51 -1.34
CA CYS A 195 1.32 -7.17 -1.67
C CYS A 195 1.24 -7.70 -3.12
N ARG A 196 2.23 -7.42 -3.99
CA ARG A 196 2.35 -8.09 -5.30
C ARG A 196 2.88 -9.52 -5.17
N TYR A 197 3.54 -9.83 -4.06
CA TYR A 197 4.16 -11.10 -3.76
C TYR A 197 3.75 -11.55 -2.35
N PRO A 198 2.44 -11.83 -2.13
CA PRO A 198 1.94 -12.23 -0.83
C PRO A 198 2.69 -13.47 -0.32
N ASP A 199 2.80 -13.60 1.00
CA ASP A 199 3.53 -14.69 1.67
C ASP A 199 5.03 -14.82 1.29
N ARG A 200 5.60 -13.90 0.52
CA ARG A 200 7.01 -13.91 0.15
C ARG A 200 7.73 -12.72 0.80
N PRO A 201 8.89 -12.93 1.44
CA PRO A 201 9.67 -11.82 1.95
C PRO A 201 10.23 -10.99 0.80
N ALA A 202 10.17 -9.67 0.94
CA ALA A 202 10.76 -8.70 0.02
C ALA A 202 11.73 -7.80 0.78
N GLN A 203 12.74 -7.28 0.08
CA GLN A 203 13.78 -6.44 0.67
C GLN A 203 13.94 -5.14 -0.10
N LEU A 204 13.92 -4.02 0.61
CA LEU A 204 14.30 -2.72 0.08
C LEU A 204 15.73 -2.40 0.51
N ILE A 205 16.63 -2.30 -0.45
CA ILE A 205 18.03 -1.97 -0.27
C ILE A 205 18.21 -0.48 -0.56
N VAL A 206 18.64 0.29 0.43
CA VAL A 206 18.72 1.76 0.35
C VAL A 206 20.12 2.22 0.68
N ALA A 207 20.76 2.98 -0.22
CA ALA A 207 22.03 3.62 0.10
C ALA A 207 21.88 4.68 1.20
N GLU A 208 22.85 4.74 2.12
CA GLU A 208 22.85 5.69 3.25
C GLU A 208 22.88 7.16 2.81
N ASP A 209 23.35 7.44 1.61
CA ASP A 209 23.34 8.77 1.01
C ASP A 209 22.05 9.06 0.20
N GLY A 210 21.11 8.11 0.17
CA GLY A 210 19.84 8.18 -0.55
C GLY A 210 19.96 8.07 -2.07
N SER A 211 21.15 7.72 -2.58
CA SER A 211 21.44 7.63 -4.03
C SER A 211 20.72 6.49 -4.74
N SER A 212 20.42 5.41 -4.03
CA SER A 212 19.78 4.22 -4.56
C SER A 212 18.70 3.71 -3.61
N CYS A 213 17.67 3.14 -4.21
CA CYS A 213 16.56 2.50 -3.55
C CYS A 213 16.11 1.35 -4.46
N VAL A 214 16.38 0.11 -4.07
CA VAL A 214 16.16 -1.07 -4.92
C VAL A 214 15.33 -2.09 -4.16
N LEU A 215 14.16 -2.41 -4.70
CA LEU A 215 13.31 -3.47 -4.18
C LEU A 215 13.69 -4.79 -4.83
N SER A 216 13.89 -5.82 -4.01
CA SER A 216 14.27 -7.16 -4.43
C SER A 216 13.33 -8.18 -3.81
N VAL A 217 12.88 -9.13 -4.63
CA VAL A 217 12.11 -10.30 -4.22
C VAL A 217 12.79 -11.51 -4.84
N GLU A 218 12.98 -12.58 -4.07
CA GLU A 218 13.68 -13.77 -4.56
C GLU A 218 12.99 -14.33 -5.80
N GLY A 219 13.75 -14.52 -6.90
CA GLY A 219 13.22 -15.02 -8.16
C GLY A 219 12.61 -13.95 -9.08
N GLU A 220 12.49 -12.71 -8.63
CA GLU A 220 12.00 -11.59 -9.44
C GLU A 220 13.14 -10.65 -9.85
N PRO A 221 13.03 -9.95 -10.99
CA PRO A 221 13.95 -8.87 -11.33
C PRO A 221 13.89 -7.76 -10.28
N SER A 222 15.06 -7.27 -9.85
CA SER A 222 15.14 -6.14 -8.93
C SER A 222 14.59 -4.86 -9.57
N GLN A 223 13.89 -4.04 -8.77
CA GLN A 223 13.20 -2.83 -9.23
C GLN A 223 13.83 -1.60 -8.58
N ALA A 224 14.33 -0.68 -9.40
CA ALA A 224 14.89 0.58 -8.92
C ALA A 224 13.80 1.65 -8.75
N TRP A 225 13.84 2.35 -7.63
CA TRP A 225 12.93 3.42 -7.27
C TRP A 225 13.68 4.74 -7.14
N ARG A 226 13.07 5.84 -7.55
CA ARG A 226 13.73 7.16 -7.53
C ARG A 226 13.90 7.72 -6.13
N ALA A 227 12.96 7.37 -5.25
CA ALA A 227 12.90 7.74 -3.86
C ALA A 227 11.92 6.81 -3.15
N PHE A 228 12.00 6.78 -1.82
CA PHE A 228 10.87 6.39 -0.99
C PHE A 228 10.60 7.45 0.07
N PHE A 229 9.39 7.40 0.64
CA PHE A 229 8.98 8.22 1.77
C PHE A 229 8.05 7.43 2.69
N ILE A 230 7.83 7.93 3.89
CA ILE A 230 6.84 7.38 4.83
C ILE A 230 5.55 8.20 4.69
N PRO A 231 4.47 7.67 4.07
CA PRO A 231 3.18 8.36 4.05
C PRO A 231 2.62 8.50 5.46
N HIS A 232 1.82 9.54 5.68
CA HIS A 232 1.00 9.69 6.86
C HIS A 232 0.04 8.51 6.97
N TYR A 233 -0.01 7.88 8.13
CA TYR A 233 -0.81 6.69 8.39
C TYR A 233 -1.57 6.86 9.70
N ASP A 234 -2.89 6.75 9.62
CA ASP A 234 -3.79 6.70 10.78
C ASP A 234 -4.34 5.26 10.91
N PRO A 235 -4.04 4.55 12.01
CA PRO A 235 -4.59 3.22 12.28
C PRO A 235 -6.12 3.27 12.39
N VAL A 236 -6.81 2.32 11.76
CA VAL A 236 -8.26 2.18 11.91
C VAL A 236 -8.56 1.02 12.87
N PRO A 237 -9.22 1.28 14.02
CA PRO A 237 -9.59 0.23 14.95
C PRO A 237 -10.58 -0.76 14.32
N ALA A 238 -10.48 -2.02 14.72
CA ALA A 238 -11.23 -3.09 14.10
C ALA A 238 -12.75 -3.12 14.40
N ALA A 239 -13.29 -2.15 15.14
CA ALA A 239 -14.73 -1.97 15.33
C ALA A 239 -15.43 -1.54 14.02
N ASP A 240 -14.73 -0.81 13.15
CA ASP A 240 -15.21 -0.45 11.81
C ASP A 240 -15.01 -1.59 10.78
N GLY A 241 -14.42 -2.71 11.23
CA GLY A 241 -14.23 -3.95 10.47
C GLY A 241 -14.93 -5.18 11.06
N ALA A 242 -15.81 -5.02 12.05
CA ALA A 242 -16.53 -6.18 12.61
C ALA A 242 -17.52 -6.83 11.63
N ALA A 243 -17.79 -6.20 10.47
CA ALA A 243 -18.61 -6.77 9.41
C ALA A 243 -17.88 -7.80 8.52
N TRP A 244 -16.60 -8.13 8.79
CA TRP A 244 -15.79 -9.00 7.91
C TRP A 244 -16.04 -10.50 8.04
N VAL A 245 -16.71 -10.95 9.09
CA VAL A 245 -17.00 -12.37 9.32
C VAL A 245 -18.46 -12.65 8.96
N GLY A 246 -18.67 -12.94 7.67
CA GLY A 246 -19.80 -13.67 7.10
C GLY A 246 -21.19 -13.49 7.72
N GLU A 247 -22.00 -12.64 7.10
CA GLU A 247 -23.43 -12.85 6.89
C GLU A 247 -23.79 -12.13 5.57
N GLU A 248 -24.64 -12.74 4.73
CA GLU A 248 -25.02 -12.34 3.34
C GLU A 248 -24.04 -12.81 2.24
N ASN A 249 -24.28 -13.79 1.36
CA ASN A 249 -25.50 -14.40 0.83
C ASN A 249 -25.19 -15.83 0.33
N LEU A 250 -25.58 -16.85 1.08
CA LEU A 250 -25.76 -18.22 0.57
C LEU A 250 -27.19 -18.75 0.82
N GLN A 251 -28.14 -17.86 1.13
CA GLN A 251 -29.56 -18.19 1.39
C GLN A 251 -30.52 -17.39 0.50
N ARG A 252 -30.23 -17.28 -0.80
CA ARG A 252 -31.21 -16.76 -1.77
C ARG A 252 -31.31 -17.54 -3.08
N ALA A 253 -30.87 -18.79 -3.07
CA ALA A 253 -31.01 -19.70 -4.22
C ALA A 253 -32.04 -20.83 -4.01
N ASP A 254 -32.63 -20.99 -2.82
CA ASP A 254 -33.54 -22.10 -2.52
C ASP A 254 -35.00 -21.70 -2.20
N GLU A 255 -35.39 -20.43 -2.35
CA GLU A 255 -36.79 -20.01 -2.10
C GLU A 255 -37.62 -19.66 -3.35
N ASP A 256 -37.07 -19.80 -4.57
CA ASP A 256 -37.84 -19.69 -5.83
C ASP A 256 -38.07 -21.04 -6.53
N ALA A 257 -37.88 -22.15 -5.82
CA ALA A 257 -38.21 -23.49 -6.29
C ALA A 257 -38.98 -24.28 -5.21
N SER A 258 -40.19 -23.81 -4.84
CA SER A 258 -41.22 -24.61 -4.17
C SER A 258 -42.61 -24.06 -4.45
#